data_AF-A0A7S2HFN9-F1
#
_entry.id   AF-A0A7S2HFN9-F1
#
_cell.length_a   1.000
_cell.length_b   1.000
_cell.length_c   1.000
_cell.angle_alpha   90.00
_cell.angle_beta   90.00
_cell.angle_gamma   90.00
#
_symmetry.space_group_name_H-M   'P 1'
#
loop_
_entity.id
_entity.type
_entity.pdbx_description
1 polymer ?
#
loop_
_entity_poly.entity_id
_entity_poly.type
_entity_poly.pdbx_seq_one_letter_code
_entity_poly.pdbx_strand_id
1 'polypeptide(L)'
;RAARGALADCPYTLYGTKDIDVAQERKGMPDIACPLEVRMPDDLKGDLDGQRRYFAEHLPRIYRDLKTHGAVVFRGFELSRETAGFQSVGEALELERCEDPLHSVAARDAVSKDAGVYEAVNKPSRRKFYVGMH
;
A
#
# COMPACT_ATOMS: atom_id res chain seq x y z
N ARG A 1 -19.98 -7.84 16.74
CA ARG A 1 -18.58 -7.82 17.21
C ARG A 1 -17.85 -6.87 16.26
N ALA A 2 -17.58 -5.63 16.67
CA ALA A 2 -16.98 -4.61 15.80
C ALA A 2 -15.54 -5.00 15.46
N ALA A 3 -15.22 -5.03 14.16
CA ALA A 3 -13.89 -5.35 13.66
C ALA A 3 -12.89 -4.29 14.15
N ARG A 4 -11.88 -4.73 14.90
CA ARG A 4 -10.72 -3.94 15.25
C ARG A 4 -9.78 -3.98 14.04
N GLY A 5 -9.40 -2.81 13.52
CA GLY A 5 -8.08 -2.64 12.88
C GLY A 5 -7.96 -2.79 11.35
N ALA A 6 -8.90 -3.42 10.64
CA ALA A 6 -8.79 -3.53 9.19
C ALA A 6 -8.82 -2.12 8.53
N LEU A 7 -8.01 -1.90 7.48
CA LEU A 7 -8.25 -0.77 6.56
C LEU A 7 -9.73 -0.78 6.21
N ALA A 8 -10.48 0.27 6.57
CA ALA A 8 -11.91 0.26 6.27
C ALA A 8 -12.08 0.13 4.75
N ASP A 9 -13.09 -0.65 4.35
CA ASP A 9 -13.45 -0.86 2.95
C ASP A 9 -13.38 0.45 2.18
N CYS A 10 -12.81 0.36 0.96
CA CYS A 10 -12.84 1.49 0.05
C CYS A 10 -14.27 2.02 -0.04
N PRO A 11 -14.49 3.35 0.05
CA PRO A 11 -15.84 3.90 -0.03
C PRO A 11 -16.49 3.46 -1.35
N TYR A 12 -17.79 3.17 -1.31
CA TYR A 12 -18.54 2.81 -2.50
C TYR A 12 -18.36 3.89 -3.58
N THR A 13 -18.08 3.45 -4.80
CA THR A 13 -18.04 4.35 -5.95
C THR A 13 -19.40 5.03 -6.11
N LEU A 14 -19.42 6.34 -5.90
CA LEU A 14 -20.59 7.17 -6.19
C LEU A 14 -20.51 7.62 -7.65
N TYR A 15 -21.38 7.06 -8.49
CA TYR A 15 -21.51 7.49 -9.87
C TYR A 15 -22.26 8.82 -9.91
N GLY A 16 -21.61 9.85 -10.48
CA GLY A 16 -22.22 11.17 -10.71
C GLY A 16 -23.22 11.17 -11.88
N THR A 17 -23.75 12.36 -12.19
CA THR A 17 -24.58 12.58 -13.38
C THR A 17 -23.75 12.45 -14.66
N LYS A 18 -24.40 12.18 -15.80
CA LYS A 18 -23.69 11.99 -17.09
C LYS A 18 -23.15 13.31 -17.69
N ASP A 19 -23.65 14.45 -17.24
CA ASP A 19 -23.39 15.77 -17.82
C ASP A 19 -22.64 16.68 -16.82
N ILE A 20 -21.47 16.24 -16.36
CA ILE A 20 -20.64 16.98 -15.40
C ILE A 20 -19.86 18.09 -16.13
N ASP A 21 -20.00 19.34 -15.69
CA ASP A 21 -19.09 20.42 -16.07
C ASP A 21 -17.78 20.30 -15.29
N VAL A 22 -16.81 19.61 -15.89
CA VAL A 22 -15.48 19.36 -15.32
C VAL A 22 -14.76 20.66 -14.94
N ALA A 23 -14.94 21.74 -15.70
CA ALA A 23 -14.28 23.00 -15.44
C ALA A 23 -14.86 23.71 -14.22
N GLN A 24 -16.18 23.58 -13.99
CA GLN A 24 -16.85 24.07 -12.79
C GLN A 24 -16.46 23.26 -11.55
N GLU A 25 -16.50 21.92 -11.63
CA GLU A 25 -16.19 21.04 -10.49
C GLU A 25 -14.75 21.25 -9.98
N ARG A 26 -13.79 21.47 -10.89
CA ARG A 26 -12.39 21.71 -10.51
C ARG A 26 -12.16 23.00 -9.73
N LYS A 27 -13.03 24.01 -9.82
CA LYS A 27 -12.84 25.30 -9.12
C LYS A 27 -12.95 25.19 -7.60
N GLY A 28 -13.66 24.17 -7.10
CA GLY A 28 -13.83 23.92 -5.66
C GLY A 28 -12.96 22.78 -5.13
N MET A 29 -12.24 22.07 -6.00
CA MET A 29 -11.41 20.95 -5.57
C MET A 29 -10.10 21.46 -4.95
N PRO A 30 -9.72 20.95 -3.76
CA PRO A 30 -8.43 21.24 -3.18
C PRO A 30 -7.33 20.64 -4.08
N ASP A 31 -6.26 21.40 -4.30
CA ASP A 31 -5.05 20.90 -4.95
C ASP A 31 -4.26 20.08 -3.91
N ILE A 32 -4.46 18.76 -3.94
CA ILE A 32 -3.81 17.83 -3.02
C ILE A 32 -2.64 17.15 -3.74
N ALA A 33 -1.45 17.26 -3.15
CA ALA A 33 -0.28 16.54 -3.64
C ALA A 33 -0.50 15.02 -3.58
N CYS A 34 -0.35 14.34 -4.72
CA CYS A 34 -0.48 12.89 -4.83
C CYS A 34 0.67 12.34 -5.70
N PRO A 35 1.43 11.33 -5.24
CA PRO A 35 1.35 10.68 -3.93
C PRO A 35 2.02 11.50 -2.81
N LEU A 36 1.64 11.25 -1.56
CA LEU A 36 2.40 11.73 -0.40
C LEU A 36 3.67 10.90 -0.22
N GLU A 37 4.84 11.56 -0.16
CA GLU A 37 6.10 10.88 0.16
C GLU A 37 6.38 10.92 1.67
N VAL A 38 6.57 9.75 2.27
CA VAL A 38 7.01 9.58 3.66
C VAL A 38 8.42 9.01 3.66
N ARG A 39 9.39 9.80 4.15
CA ARG A 39 10.78 9.37 4.28
C ARG A 39 11.02 8.69 5.62
N MET A 40 11.83 7.64 5.59
CA MET A 40 12.28 6.96 6.79
C MET A 40 13.07 7.94 7.68
N PRO A 41 12.76 8.04 8.97
CA PRO A 41 13.58 8.73 9.96
C PRO A 41 15.02 8.17 10.01
N ASP A 42 16.02 9.05 10.15
CA ASP A 42 17.43 8.66 10.11
C ASP A 42 17.84 7.75 11.28
N ASP A 43 17.16 7.84 12.42
CA ASP A 43 17.36 7.04 13.62
C ASP A 43 16.92 5.58 13.46
N LEU A 44 16.11 5.26 12.44
CA LEU A 44 15.67 3.90 12.13
C LEU A 44 16.60 3.16 11.14
N LYS A 45 17.68 3.81 10.71
CA LYS A 45 18.62 3.22 9.75
C LYS A 45 19.32 1.98 10.34
N GLY A 46 19.20 0.84 9.67
CA GLY A 46 19.71 -0.44 10.16
C GLY A 46 18.88 -1.13 11.25
N ASP A 47 17.87 -0.46 11.84
CA ASP A 47 16.96 -1.06 12.82
C ASP A 47 15.67 -1.54 12.13
N LEU A 48 15.68 -2.79 11.65
CA LEU A 48 14.53 -3.38 10.95
C LEU A 48 13.29 -3.52 11.85
N ASP A 49 13.49 -3.84 13.14
CA ASP A 49 12.39 -3.97 14.10
C ASP A 49 11.81 -2.59 14.47
N GLY A 50 12.66 -1.56 14.55
CA GLY A 50 12.23 -0.16 14.68
C GLY A 50 11.43 0.31 13.47
N GLN A 51 11.87 -0.03 12.26
CA GLN A 51 11.12 0.24 11.03
C GLN A 51 9.76 -0.45 11.01
N ARG A 52 9.65 -1.70 11.49
CA ARG A 52 8.37 -2.39 11.60
C ARG A 52 7.45 -1.71 12.60
N ARG A 53 7.97 -1.33 13.77
CA ARG A 53 7.23 -0.60 14.81
C ARG A 53 6.74 0.75 14.32
N TYR A 54 7.51 1.45 13.49
CA TYR A 54 7.09 2.71 12.88
C TYR A 54 5.74 2.59 12.17
N PHE A 55 5.53 1.54 11.36
CA PHE A 55 4.27 1.35 10.65
C PHE A 55 3.09 1.12 11.60
N ALA A 56 3.27 0.29 12.63
CA ALA A 56 2.22 0.01 13.61
C ALA A 56 1.86 1.25 14.45
N GLU A 57 2.87 1.99 14.92
CA GLU A 57 2.68 3.18 15.77
C GLU A 57 2.07 4.36 14.99
N HIS A 58 2.36 4.45 13.69
CA HIS A 58 1.87 5.53 12.83
C HIS A 58 0.64 5.16 11.99
N LEU A 59 0.07 3.96 12.20
CA LEU A 59 -1.07 3.45 11.43
C LEU A 59 -2.23 4.46 11.30
N PRO A 60 -2.72 5.12 12.37
CA PRO A 60 -3.81 6.10 12.24
C PRO A 60 -3.46 7.30 11.36
N ARG A 61 -2.19 7.75 11.41
CA ARG A 61 -1.67 8.83 10.57
C ARG A 61 -1.59 8.37 9.12
N ILE A 62 -0.99 7.22 8.87
CA ILE A 62 -0.85 6.64 7.53
C ILE A 62 -2.22 6.48 6.87
N TYR A 63 -3.23 6.03 7.62
CA TYR A 63 -4.59 5.87 7.11
C TYR A 63 -5.26 7.19 6.72
N ARG A 64 -5.11 8.23 7.55
CA ARG A 64 -5.59 9.57 7.22
C ARG A 64 -4.89 10.13 5.99
N ASP A 65 -3.57 9.94 5.91
CA ASP A 65 -2.75 10.43 4.81
C ASP A 65 -3.14 9.69 3.51
N LEU A 66 -3.41 8.38 3.55
CA LEU A 66 -3.93 7.60 2.42
C LEU A 66 -5.30 8.13 1.95
N LYS A 67 -6.23 8.42 2.87
CA LYS A 67 -7.55 8.99 2.52
C LYS A 67 -7.48 10.38 1.90
N THR A 68 -6.50 11.17 2.32
CA THR A 68 -6.35 12.55 1.85
C THR A 68 -5.66 12.58 0.49
N HIS A 69 -4.55 11.84 0.35
CA HIS A 69 -3.67 11.92 -0.80
C HIS A 69 -3.91 10.82 -1.85
N GLY A 70 -4.76 9.83 -1.57
CA GLY A 70 -5.06 8.70 -2.45
C GLY A 70 -3.94 7.65 -2.56
N ALA A 71 -2.67 8.05 -2.37
CA ALA A 71 -1.52 7.15 -2.34
C ALA A 71 -0.41 7.69 -1.43
N VAL A 72 0.27 6.78 -0.72
CA VAL A 72 1.43 7.08 0.13
C VAL A 72 2.63 6.26 -0.34
N VAL A 73 3.76 6.92 -0.53
CA VAL A 73 5.03 6.30 -0.94
C VAL A 73 6.01 6.38 0.20
N PHE A 74 6.39 5.23 0.75
CA PHE A 74 7.43 5.11 1.76
C PHE A 74 8.82 5.01 1.11
N ARG A 75 9.73 5.94 1.44
CA ARG A 75 11.09 6.02 0.90
C ARG A 75 12.13 5.78 2.00
N GLY A 76 13.16 4.99 1.68
CA GLY A 76 14.31 4.79 2.56
C GLY A 76 14.19 3.63 3.55
N PHE A 77 12.99 3.08 3.74
CA PHE A 77 12.78 1.88 4.55
C PHE A 77 13.51 0.67 3.95
N GLU A 78 14.25 -0.04 4.78
CA GLU A 78 15.07 -1.20 4.40
C GLU A 78 14.33 -2.50 4.63
N LEU A 79 13.37 -2.51 5.57
CA LEU A 79 12.52 -3.64 5.91
C LEU A 79 11.84 -4.27 4.68
N SER A 80 11.41 -3.46 3.71
CA SER A 80 10.70 -3.93 2.51
C SER A 80 11.61 -4.41 1.37
N ARG A 81 12.94 -4.45 1.57
CA ARG A 81 13.88 -4.90 0.52
C ARG A 81 13.84 -6.41 0.28
N GLU A 82 13.39 -7.19 1.25
CA GLU A 82 13.24 -8.64 1.14
C GLU A 82 11.79 -9.06 1.33
N THR A 83 11.41 -10.20 0.75
CA THR A 83 10.03 -10.72 0.75
C THR A 83 9.42 -10.80 2.14
N ALA A 84 10.16 -11.38 3.11
CA ALA A 84 9.66 -11.56 4.48
C ALA A 84 9.43 -10.22 5.19
N GLY A 85 10.35 -9.27 5.00
CA GLY A 85 10.20 -7.95 5.57
C GLY A 85 9.08 -7.14 4.90
N PHE A 86 8.90 -7.27 3.58
CA PHE A 86 7.76 -6.70 2.87
C PHE A 86 6.40 -7.24 3.38
N GLN A 87 6.29 -8.55 3.62
CA GLN A 87 5.09 -9.14 4.23
C GLN A 87 4.82 -8.58 5.65
N SER A 88 5.88 -8.42 6.44
CA SER A 88 5.77 -7.89 7.80
C SER A 88 5.29 -6.44 7.85
N VAL A 89 5.48 -5.66 6.77
CA VAL A 89 4.92 -4.30 6.64
C VAL A 89 3.39 -4.38 6.50
N GLY A 90 2.88 -5.30 5.68
CA GLY A 90 1.44 -5.50 5.54
C GLY A 90 0.79 -5.89 6.87
N GLU A 91 1.42 -6.80 7.62
CA GLU A 91 0.97 -7.18 8.96
C GLU A 91 1.02 -6.01 9.95
N ALA A 92 2.06 -5.18 9.92
CA ALA A 92 2.18 -3.99 10.77
C ALA A 92 1.15 -2.90 10.43
N LEU A 93 0.65 -2.90 9.19
CA LEU A 93 -0.42 -2.02 8.72
C LEU A 93 -1.82 -2.63 8.88
N GLU A 94 -1.94 -3.79 9.55
CA GLU A 94 -3.20 -4.52 9.74
C GLU A 94 -3.92 -4.82 8.40
N LEU A 95 -3.14 -5.08 7.35
CA LEU A 95 -3.61 -5.46 6.04
C LEU A 95 -3.89 -6.96 5.98
N GLU A 96 -5.12 -7.32 5.63
CA GLU A 96 -5.44 -8.70 5.28
C GLU A 96 -4.72 -9.06 3.97
N ARG A 97 -4.38 -10.33 3.76
CA ARG A 97 -3.75 -10.75 2.49
C ARG A 97 -4.87 -11.10 1.52
N CYS A 98 -4.82 -10.50 0.35
CA CYS A 98 -5.72 -10.84 -0.73
C CYS A 98 -5.03 -11.77 -1.72
N GLU A 99 -5.78 -12.75 -2.24
CA GLU A 99 -5.29 -13.61 -3.31
C GLU A 99 -5.27 -12.80 -4.61
N ASP A 100 -4.18 -12.85 -5.38
CA ASP A 100 -4.13 -12.15 -6.66
C ASP A 100 -5.19 -12.78 -7.60
N PRO A 101 -6.10 -12.01 -8.21
CA PRO A 101 -7.03 -12.55 -9.21
C PRO A 101 -6.29 -13.24 -10.38
N LEU A 102 -5.03 -12.87 -10.64
CA LEU A 102 -4.16 -13.52 -11.63
C LEU A 102 -3.65 -14.90 -11.18
N HIS A 103 -3.78 -15.25 -9.90
CA HIS A 103 -3.48 -16.59 -9.39
C HIS A 103 -4.41 -17.64 -10.02
N SER A 104 -5.69 -17.30 -10.18
CA SER A 104 -6.70 -18.18 -10.80
C SER A 104 -6.43 -18.49 -12.29
N VAL A 105 -5.67 -17.63 -12.98
CA VAL A 105 -5.34 -17.78 -14.42
C VAL A 105 -3.91 -18.24 -14.68
N ALA A 106 -3.17 -18.64 -13.63
CA ALA A 106 -1.82 -19.22 -13.70
C ALA A 106 -0.80 -18.39 -14.53
N ALA A 107 -1.01 -17.07 -14.66
CA ALA A 107 -0.20 -16.22 -15.53
C ALA A 107 1.13 -15.79 -14.89
N ARG A 108 1.33 -16.04 -13.59
CA ARG A 108 2.51 -15.63 -12.83
C ARG A 108 2.92 -16.70 -11.82
N ASP A 109 4.22 -17.03 -11.78
CA ASP A 109 4.79 -17.81 -10.69
C ASP A 109 4.73 -16.98 -9.40
N ALA A 110 3.93 -17.45 -8.45
CA ALA A 110 3.89 -16.90 -7.10
C ALA A 110 5.22 -17.16 -6.39
N VAL A 111 5.75 -16.16 -5.67
CA VAL A 111 6.97 -16.33 -4.86
C VAL A 111 6.75 -17.40 -3.76
N SER A 112 5.49 -17.57 -3.35
CA SER A 112 4.98 -18.73 -2.60
C SER A 112 3.46 -18.78 -2.77
N LYS A 113 2.87 -20.00 -2.80
CA LYS A 113 1.42 -20.22 -2.99
C LYS A 113 0.57 -19.60 -1.87
N ASP A 114 1.12 -19.45 -0.68
CA ASP A 114 0.41 -18.93 0.50
C ASP A 114 0.68 -17.44 0.79
N ALA A 115 1.51 -16.78 -0.02
CA ALA A 115 2.16 -15.54 0.38
C ALA A 115 1.42 -14.24 0.04
N GLY A 116 0.45 -14.22 -0.89
CA GLY A 116 -0.17 -12.97 -1.37
C GLY A 116 0.83 -11.94 -1.92
N VAL A 117 2.09 -12.34 -2.15
CA VAL A 117 3.20 -11.51 -2.60
C VAL A 117 3.85 -12.15 -3.82
N TYR A 118 4.06 -11.36 -4.85
CA TYR A 118 4.57 -11.78 -6.15
C TYR A 118 5.74 -10.89 -6.57
N GLU A 119 6.71 -11.45 -7.28
CA GLU A 119 7.75 -10.64 -7.92
C GLU A 119 7.12 -9.96 -9.15
N ALA A 120 7.20 -8.63 -9.19
CA ALA A 120 6.47 -7.80 -10.16
C ALA A 120 6.79 -8.19 -11.62
N VAL A 121 8.01 -8.68 -11.88
CA VAL A 121 8.50 -9.04 -13.22
C VAL A 121 9.56 -10.14 -13.15
N ASN A 122 9.33 -11.28 -13.81
CA ASN A 122 10.30 -12.38 -13.97
C ASN A 122 11.44 -12.06 -15.00
N LYS A 123 11.78 -10.78 -15.18
CA LYS A 123 12.81 -10.34 -16.13
C LYS A 123 14.08 -10.02 -15.34
N PRO A 124 15.28 -10.54 -15.70
CA PRO A 124 16.50 -10.41 -14.90
C PRO A 124 16.88 -8.99 -14.49
N SER A 125 16.51 -7.99 -15.31
CA SER A 125 16.77 -6.57 -15.11
C SER A 125 15.79 -5.85 -14.18
N ARG A 126 14.69 -6.50 -13.78
CA ARG A 126 13.63 -5.96 -12.90
C ARG A 126 13.33 -6.89 -11.72
N ARG A 127 14.32 -7.73 -11.36
CA ARG A 127 14.26 -8.58 -10.17
C ARG A 127 14.32 -7.71 -8.91
N LYS A 128 13.72 -8.15 -7.80
CA LYS A 128 13.65 -7.46 -6.47
C LYS A 128 12.54 -6.41 -6.29
N PHE A 129 11.54 -6.35 -7.18
CA PHE A 129 10.33 -5.57 -6.93
C PHE A 129 9.21 -6.51 -6.47
N TYR A 130 8.73 -6.32 -5.26
CA TYR A 130 7.66 -7.12 -4.68
C TYR A 130 6.33 -6.38 -4.75
N VAL A 131 5.28 -7.10 -5.10
CA VAL A 131 3.90 -6.61 -5.08
C VAL A 131 3.11 -7.51 -4.13
N GLY A 132 2.54 -6.92 -3.08
CA GLY A 132 1.61 -7.60 -2.19
C GLY A 132 0.19 -7.17 -2.51
N MET A 133 -0.71 -8.13 -2.58
CA MET A 133 -2.14 -7.89 -2.68
C MET A 133 -2.73 -7.98 -1.27
N HIS A 134 -3.44 -6.93 -0.88
CA HIS A 134 -3.91 -6.71 0.47
C HIS A 134 -5.28 -6.05 0.46
#